data_AF-A0A4W3JLA6-F1
#
_entry.id   AF-A0A4W3JLA6-F1
#
_cell.length_a   1.000
_cell.length_b   1.000
_cell.length_c   1.000
_cell.angle_alpha   90.00
_cell.angle_beta   90.00
_cell.angle_gamma   90.00
#
_symmetry.space_group_name_H-M   'P 1'
#
loop_
_entity.id
_entity.type
_entity.pdbx_description
1 polymer ?
#
loop_
_entity_poly.entity_id
_entity_poly.type
_entity_poly.pdbx_seq_one_letter_code
_entity_poly.pdbx_strand_id
1 'polypeptide(L)'
;GRVDVAHSQGRGRAPSTTRKYHRTRLELLFQTWISSAQQQTFIFTDGEDKILREKTGNHMINTNCSAAHTRQALCCKMSVEYDKFIESEKKWFCHVDDDNYVNIHSLIHLLSAYSHTQDIYIGRPSLDHPVEAAERVKSDGSTSVKFWFATGGAGFCISRGLALKMSPWASLGNFISTAEKIRLPDDCTIGYIIEALLEVKMIHSDLFHSHLENLKQIPPATIPRQVTLSYGSSEVKRNALNVRGPFSLDEDPSRFKSVHCLLYPADAWCPAKDRD
;
A
#
# COMPACT_ATOMS: atom_id res chain seq x y z
N GLY A 1 -14.94 -3.98 -10.68
CA GLY A 1 -14.46 -3.89 -9.28
C GLY A 1 -13.84 -2.52 -9.09
N ARG A 2 -13.86 -1.97 -7.88
CA ARG A 2 -13.10 -0.75 -7.54
C ARG A 2 -12.00 -1.15 -6.57
N VAL A 3 -10.81 -0.63 -6.78
CA VAL A 3 -9.62 -0.81 -5.95
C VAL A 3 -9.48 0.46 -5.14
N ASP A 4 -9.81 0.40 -3.85
CA ASP A 4 -9.57 1.52 -2.96
C ASP A 4 -8.08 1.52 -2.62
N VAL A 5 -7.29 2.36 -3.30
CA VAL A 5 -5.90 2.63 -2.93
C VAL A 5 -5.93 3.55 -1.73
N ALA A 6 -5.40 3.06 -0.62
CA ALA A 6 -5.29 3.79 0.63
C ALA A 6 -3.83 4.16 0.88
N HIS A 7 -3.55 5.47 0.93
CA HIS A 7 -2.22 6.05 1.19
C HIS A 7 -1.89 5.97 2.68
N SER A 8 -1.01 5.05 3.05
CA SER A 8 -0.25 5.14 4.30
C SER A 8 1.23 5.39 3.98
N GLN A 9 2.00 5.76 4.99
CA GLN A 9 3.37 6.24 4.78
C GLN A 9 4.35 5.11 5.05
N GLY A 10 5.07 4.71 4.00
CA GLY A 10 5.91 3.52 4.04
C GLY A 10 7.03 3.50 5.06
N ARG A 11 7.41 2.28 5.44
CA ARG A 11 8.48 2.00 6.41
C ARG A 11 9.84 2.07 5.76
N GLY A 12 10.50 3.22 5.89
CA GLY A 12 11.93 3.36 5.64
C GLY A 12 12.54 4.37 6.60
N ARG A 13 13.73 4.08 7.15
CA ARG A 13 14.57 5.05 7.86
C ARG A 13 15.11 6.10 6.87
N ALA A 14 14.22 6.98 6.44
CA ALA A 14 14.48 8.26 5.79
C ALA A 14 13.30 9.15 6.17
N PRO A 15 13.48 10.46 6.40
CA PRO A 15 12.41 11.31 6.93
C PRO A 15 11.24 11.38 5.92
N SER A 16 10.12 10.70 6.20
CA SER A 16 8.99 10.45 5.28
C SER A 16 7.66 10.40 6.05
N THR A 17 6.53 11.02 5.67
CA THR A 17 6.23 12.14 4.77
C THR A 17 5.19 13.09 5.42
N THR A 18 5.60 14.27 5.87
CA THR A 18 4.71 15.38 6.32
C THR A 18 4.21 16.18 5.10
N ARG A 19 3.38 17.23 5.28
CA ARG A 19 3.04 18.33 4.32
C ARG A 19 4.15 18.72 3.30
N LYS A 20 5.42 18.44 3.65
CA LYS A 20 6.63 18.59 2.85
C LYS A 20 6.71 17.74 1.55
N TYR A 21 6.02 16.59 1.43
CA TYR A 21 6.11 15.71 0.24
C TYR A 21 4.84 15.62 -0.62
N HIS A 22 3.77 16.32 -0.25
CA HIS A 22 2.56 16.43 -1.09
C HIS A 22 2.89 16.89 -2.52
N ARG A 23 3.98 17.63 -2.69
CA ARG A 23 4.40 18.12 -4.00
C ARG A 23 5.14 17.04 -4.80
N THR A 24 6.23 16.48 -4.32
CA THR A 24 7.10 15.67 -5.20
C THR A 24 6.63 14.24 -5.45
N ARG A 25 6.13 13.52 -4.42
CA ARG A 25 5.70 12.12 -4.58
C ARG A 25 4.30 12.02 -5.19
N LEU A 26 3.33 12.75 -4.64
CA LEU A 26 1.96 12.68 -5.16
C LEU A 26 1.82 13.24 -6.58
N GLU A 27 2.54 14.30 -6.96
CA GLU A 27 2.51 14.78 -8.36
C GLU A 27 2.98 13.70 -9.34
N LEU A 28 4.00 12.93 -8.99
CA LEU A 28 4.45 11.78 -9.77
C LEU A 28 3.35 10.72 -9.89
N LEU A 29 2.67 10.38 -8.79
CA LEU A 29 1.59 9.38 -8.82
C LEU A 29 0.38 9.86 -9.65
N PHE A 30 0.01 11.14 -9.54
CA PHE A 30 -1.04 11.76 -10.36
C PHE A 30 -0.68 11.84 -11.84
N GLN A 31 0.58 12.11 -12.17
CA GLN A 31 1.05 12.08 -13.55
C GLN A 31 1.01 10.65 -14.13
N THR A 32 1.14 9.64 -13.26
CA THR A 32 1.26 8.24 -13.67
C THR A 32 0.02 7.44 -13.30
N TRP A 33 0.10 6.45 -12.41
CA TRP A 33 -0.92 5.42 -12.28
C TRP A 33 -2.26 5.93 -11.69
N ILE A 34 -2.25 6.99 -10.86
CA ILE A 34 -3.50 7.55 -10.31
C ILE A 34 -4.35 8.18 -11.42
N SER A 35 -3.74 8.70 -12.49
CA SER A 35 -4.49 9.27 -13.62
C SER A 35 -5.53 8.30 -14.20
N SER A 36 -5.23 7.00 -14.16
CA SER A 36 -6.08 5.93 -14.70
C SER A 36 -7.06 5.35 -13.67
N ALA A 37 -6.96 5.74 -12.39
CA ALA A 37 -7.76 5.17 -11.30
C ALA A 37 -8.27 6.22 -10.28
N GLN A 38 -8.30 7.50 -10.67
CA GLN A 38 -8.61 8.61 -9.77
C GLN A 38 -9.97 8.45 -9.05
N GLN A 39 -10.96 7.87 -9.73
CA GLN A 39 -12.30 7.61 -9.16
C GLN A 39 -12.32 6.46 -8.14
N GLN A 40 -11.26 5.67 -8.06
CA GLN A 40 -11.12 4.54 -7.14
C GLN A 40 -10.04 4.82 -6.08
N THR A 41 -9.19 5.82 -6.26
CA THR A 41 -8.13 6.16 -5.30
C THR A 41 -8.60 7.19 -4.27
N PHE A 42 -8.32 6.91 -2.98
CA PHE A 42 -8.48 7.85 -1.87
C PHE A 42 -7.11 8.20 -1.28
N ILE A 43 -6.87 9.48 -1.00
CA ILE A 43 -5.61 9.96 -0.44
C ILE A 43 -5.81 10.33 1.02
N PHE A 44 -5.24 9.54 1.92
CA PHE A 44 -5.31 9.79 3.36
C PHE A 44 -4.09 10.61 3.78
N THR A 45 -4.30 11.69 4.52
CA THR A 45 -3.21 12.59 4.95
C THR A 45 -3.44 13.09 6.37
N ASP A 46 -2.42 13.67 6.98
CA ASP A 46 -2.44 14.23 8.34
C ASP A 46 -2.78 15.73 8.40
N GLY A 47 -3.12 16.34 7.25
CA GLY A 47 -3.57 17.73 7.23
C GLY A 47 -4.26 18.16 5.94
N GLU A 48 -4.97 19.28 6.02
CA GLU A 48 -5.60 19.89 4.85
C GLU A 48 -4.56 20.44 3.85
N ASP A 49 -4.86 20.26 2.57
CA ASP A 49 -4.06 20.76 1.45
C ASP A 49 -5.02 21.21 0.34
N LYS A 50 -5.06 22.52 0.08
CA LYS A 50 -5.99 23.11 -0.88
C LYS A 50 -5.73 22.64 -2.30
N ILE A 51 -4.47 22.47 -2.70
CA ILE A 51 -4.10 22.06 -4.06
C ILE A 51 -4.51 20.59 -4.27
N LEU A 52 -4.23 19.73 -3.29
CA LEU A 52 -4.64 18.33 -3.34
C LEU A 52 -6.17 18.20 -3.30
N ARG A 53 -6.85 19.00 -2.48
CA ARG A 53 -8.31 19.07 -2.40
C ARG A 53 -8.95 19.49 -3.72
N GLU A 54 -8.41 20.49 -4.40
CA GLU A 54 -8.87 20.93 -5.71
C GLU A 54 -8.71 19.81 -6.76
N LYS A 55 -7.60 19.05 -6.70
CA LYS A 55 -7.35 17.93 -7.63
C LYS A 55 -8.20 16.69 -7.37
N THR A 56 -8.49 16.37 -6.12
CA THR A 56 -9.09 15.08 -5.72
C THR A 56 -10.50 15.20 -5.14
N GLY A 57 -10.97 16.42 -4.85
CA GLY A 57 -12.26 16.68 -4.24
C GLY A 57 -12.44 15.90 -2.93
N ASN A 58 -13.50 15.10 -2.88
CA ASN A 58 -13.86 14.30 -1.70
C ASN A 58 -12.98 13.05 -1.51
N HIS A 59 -12.04 12.78 -2.42
CA HIS A 59 -11.15 11.63 -2.31
C HIS A 59 -9.92 11.91 -1.45
N MET A 60 -9.61 13.17 -1.14
CA MET A 60 -8.67 13.51 -0.08
C MET A 60 -9.33 13.40 1.29
N ILE A 61 -8.76 12.61 2.19
CA ILE A 61 -9.24 12.40 3.54
C ILE A 61 -8.18 12.91 4.50
N ASN A 62 -8.50 13.98 5.22
CA ASN A 62 -7.69 14.38 6.36
C ASN A 62 -8.08 13.51 7.56
N THR A 63 -7.13 12.69 7.99
CA THR A 63 -7.30 11.72 9.07
C THR A 63 -7.35 12.38 10.45
N ASN A 64 -6.87 13.63 10.56
CA ASN A 64 -6.57 14.30 11.83
C ASN A 64 -5.65 13.49 12.77
N CYS A 65 -4.98 12.48 12.24
CA CYS A 65 -3.94 11.73 12.96
C CYS A 65 -2.64 12.55 13.02
N SER A 66 -1.76 12.18 13.95
CA SER A 66 -0.43 12.80 14.03
C SER A 66 0.36 12.65 12.73
N ALA A 67 1.09 13.70 12.36
CA ALA A 67 2.02 13.68 11.25
C ALA A 67 3.36 12.99 11.56
N ALA A 68 3.53 12.48 12.79
CA ALA A 68 4.71 11.73 13.18
C ALA A 68 4.74 10.35 12.50
N HIS A 69 5.94 9.81 12.28
CA HIS A 69 6.14 8.45 11.76
C HIS A 69 6.27 7.43 12.91
N THR A 70 5.35 7.52 13.87
CA THR A 70 5.29 6.57 14.99
C THR A 70 4.30 5.46 14.68
N ARG A 71 4.48 4.32 15.36
CA ARG A 71 3.53 3.19 15.31
C ARG A 71 2.08 3.67 15.50
N GLN A 72 1.85 4.48 16.53
CA GLN A 72 0.51 5.00 16.85
C GLN A 72 -0.08 5.85 15.73
N ALA A 73 0.73 6.71 15.11
CA ALA A 73 0.29 7.59 14.04
C ALA A 73 -0.07 6.80 12.77
N LEU A 74 0.75 5.80 12.41
CA LEU A 74 0.48 4.92 11.27
C LEU A 74 -0.77 4.06 11.50
N CYS A 75 -0.92 3.45 12.68
CA CYS A 75 -2.13 2.70 13.01
C CYS A 75 -3.39 3.59 13.04
N CYS A 76 -3.26 4.85 13.44
CA CYS A 76 -4.36 5.82 13.37
C CYS A 76 -4.80 6.06 11.91
N LYS A 77 -3.85 6.29 11.00
CA LYS A 77 -4.13 6.48 9.56
C LYS A 77 -4.79 5.23 8.96
N MET A 78 -4.22 4.05 9.22
CA MET A 78 -4.78 2.76 8.79
C MET A 78 -6.20 2.52 9.33
N SER A 79 -6.50 2.94 10.57
CA SER A 79 -7.85 2.87 11.12
C SER A 79 -8.85 3.69 10.29
N VAL A 80 -8.47 4.90 9.87
CA VAL A 80 -9.32 5.78 9.04
C VAL A 80 -9.46 5.22 7.62
N GLU A 81 -8.39 4.66 7.05
CA GLU A 81 -8.42 3.96 5.76
C GLU A 81 -9.44 2.82 5.76
N TYR A 82 -9.37 1.98 6.80
CA TYR A 82 -10.26 0.85 6.99
C TYR A 82 -11.73 1.29 7.16
N ASP A 83 -12.00 2.24 8.05
CA ASP A 83 -13.36 2.74 8.28
C ASP A 83 -13.94 3.35 6.99
N LYS A 84 -13.11 4.09 6.24
CA LYS A 84 -13.54 4.67 4.96
C LYS A 84 -13.90 3.61 3.92
N PHE A 85 -13.17 2.50 3.88
CA PHE A 85 -13.48 1.37 3.01
C PHE A 85 -14.80 0.68 3.42
N ILE A 86 -15.06 0.51 4.71
CA ILE A 86 -16.31 -0.08 5.17
C ILE A 86 -17.51 0.76 4.70
N GLU A 87 -17.42 2.09 4.88
CA GLU A 87 -18.41 3.07 4.41
C GLU A 87 -18.59 3.11 2.88
N SER A 88 -17.53 2.86 2.11
CA SER A 88 -17.54 3.04 0.65
C SER A 88 -18.38 2.01 -0.11
N GLU A 89 -18.77 0.94 0.59
CA GLU A 89 -19.43 -0.26 0.07
C GLU A 89 -18.65 -0.96 -1.06
N LYS A 90 -17.34 -0.71 -1.17
CA LYS A 90 -16.50 -1.33 -2.22
C LYS A 90 -16.22 -2.79 -1.90
N LYS A 91 -15.90 -3.51 -2.99
CA LYS A 91 -15.64 -4.95 -3.01
C LYS A 91 -14.24 -5.30 -2.49
N TRP A 92 -13.27 -4.44 -2.71
CA TRP A 92 -11.86 -4.69 -2.43
C TRP A 92 -11.20 -3.46 -1.80
N PHE A 93 -10.55 -3.67 -0.67
CA PHE A 93 -9.66 -2.72 -0.03
C PHE A 93 -8.23 -3.05 -0.46
N CYS A 94 -7.48 -2.10 -1.00
CA CYS A 94 -6.08 -2.32 -1.35
C CYS A 94 -5.19 -1.21 -0.81
N HIS A 95 -4.43 -1.51 0.23
CA HIS A 95 -3.52 -0.55 0.82
C HIS A 95 -2.22 -0.47 0.00
N VAL A 96 -1.69 0.74 -0.24
CA VAL A 96 -0.35 0.98 -0.82
C VAL A 96 0.26 2.29 -0.31
N ASP A 97 1.59 2.37 -0.28
CA ASP A 97 2.28 3.58 0.18
C ASP A 97 2.49 4.62 -0.94
N ASP A 98 2.89 5.83 -0.54
CA ASP A 98 3.13 6.98 -1.43
C ASP A 98 4.35 6.85 -2.34
N ASP A 99 5.12 5.78 -2.17
CA ASP A 99 6.24 5.38 -3.01
C ASP A 99 5.93 4.12 -3.84
N ASN A 100 4.65 3.75 -3.97
CA ASN A 100 4.20 2.62 -4.77
C ASN A 100 3.62 3.04 -6.13
N TYR A 101 3.89 2.23 -7.15
CA TYR A 101 3.25 2.27 -8.47
C TYR A 101 2.27 1.11 -8.57
N VAL A 102 1.01 1.38 -8.92
CA VAL A 102 -0.01 0.34 -9.06
C VAL A 102 -0.32 0.10 -10.53
N ASN A 103 -0.07 -1.13 -11.00
CA ASN A 103 -0.54 -1.57 -12.30
C ASN A 103 -1.99 -2.02 -12.19
N ILE A 104 -2.91 -1.10 -12.48
CA ILE A 104 -4.36 -1.30 -12.34
C ILE A 104 -4.87 -2.50 -13.13
N HIS A 105 -4.35 -2.73 -14.34
CA HIS A 105 -4.74 -3.88 -15.16
C HIS A 105 -4.36 -5.20 -14.50
N SER A 106 -3.09 -5.34 -14.07
CA SER A 106 -2.61 -6.55 -13.37
C SER A 106 -3.34 -6.77 -12.06
N LEU A 107 -3.64 -5.70 -11.32
CA LEU A 107 -4.41 -5.78 -10.08
C LEU A 107 -5.83 -6.30 -10.29
N ILE A 108 -6.55 -5.75 -11.27
CA ILE A 108 -7.91 -6.22 -11.61
C ILE A 108 -7.86 -7.68 -12.07
N HIS A 109 -6.88 -8.04 -12.90
CA HIS A 109 -6.69 -9.42 -13.35
C HIS A 109 -6.42 -10.38 -12.18
N LEU A 110 -5.58 -9.99 -11.21
CA LEU A 110 -5.32 -10.80 -10.02
C LEU A 110 -6.59 -10.99 -9.17
N LEU A 111 -7.30 -9.90 -8.88
CA LEU A 111 -8.47 -9.93 -8.00
C LEU A 111 -9.71 -10.58 -8.64
N SER A 112 -9.78 -10.67 -9.97
CA SER A 112 -10.90 -11.32 -10.67
C SER A 112 -10.94 -12.84 -10.47
N ALA A 113 -9.82 -13.44 -10.05
CA ALA A 113 -9.73 -14.86 -9.72
C ALA A 113 -10.45 -15.23 -8.41
N TYR A 114 -10.88 -14.24 -7.62
CA TYR A 114 -11.44 -14.44 -6.28
C TYR A 114 -12.82 -13.79 -6.13
N SER A 115 -13.67 -14.36 -5.28
CA SER A 115 -14.91 -13.69 -4.89
C SER A 115 -14.66 -12.70 -3.74
N HIS A 116 -15.16 -11.47 -3.89
CA HIS A 116 -15.08 -10.44 -2.85
C HIS A 116 -15.94 -10.73 -1.61
N THR A 117 -16.78 -11.77 -1.63
CA THR A 117 -17.57 -12.25 -0.49
C THR A 117 -16.88 -13.34 0.31
N GLN A 118 -15.79 -13.91 -0.21
CA GLN A 118 -14.94 -14.87 0.50
C GLN A 118 -13.95 -14.15 1.43
N ASP A 119 -13.20 -14.93 2.18
CA ASP A 119 -12.17 -14.43 3.08
C ASP A 119 -10.82 -14.38 2.35
N ILE A 120 -10.54 -13.25 1.68
CA ILE A 120 -9.33 -13.08 0.88
C ILE A 120 -8.46 -11.98 1.46
N TYR A 121 -7.23 -12.35 1.82
CA TYR A 121 -6.13 -11.46 2.16
C TYR A 121 -4.93 -11.84 1.31
N ILE A 122 -4.44 -10.92 0.47
CA ILE A 122 -3.37 -11.19 -0.50
C ILE A 122 -2.32 -10.10 -0.50
N GLY A 123 -1.04 -10.49 -0.54
CA GLY A 123 0.09 -9.56 -0.60
C GLY A 123 1.42 -10.31 -0.54
N ARG A 124 2.51 -9.57 -0.38
CA ARG A 124 3.84 -10.15 -0.19
C ARG A 124 4.16 -10.33 1.29
N PRO A 125 4.57 -11.53 1.76
CA PRO A 125 4.99 -11.72 3.14
C PRO A 125 6.27 -10.93 3.45
N SER A 126 6.34 -10.32 4.63
CA SER A 126 7.48 -9.46 5.00
C SER A 126 8.73 -10.20 5.46
N LEU A 127 8.58 -11.45 5.86
CA LEU A 127 9.64 -12.29 6.41
C LEU A 127 9.61 -13.64 5.66
N ASP A 128 10.63 -14.47 5.84
CA ASP A 128 10.65 -15.86 5.39
C ASP A 128 10.00 -16.83 6.40
N HIS A 129 9.51 -16.30 7.54
CA HIS A 129 8.83 -17.02 8.60
C HIS A 129 7.71 -16.15 9.22
N PRO A 130 6.68 -16.74 9.86
CA PRO A 130 5.65 -15.96 10.54
C PRO A 130 6.24 -15.18 11.72
N VAL A 131 5.73 -13.97 11.96
CA VAL A 131 6.13 -13.15 13.10
C VAL A 131 5.54 -13.70 14.38
N GLU A 132 6.26 -13.57 15.49
CA GLU A 132 5.80 -13.96 16.82
C GLU A 132 5.43 -12.72 17.64
N ALA A 133 4.21 -12.70 18.19
CA ALA A 133 3.72 -11.62 19.04
C ALA A 133 3.30 -12.16 20.40
N ALA A 134 3.66 -11.43 21.47
CA ALA A 134 3.18 -11.74 22.81
C ALA A 134 1.74 -11.27 22.97
N GLU A 135 0.81 -12.20 23.19
CA GLU A 135 -0.54 -11.88 23.62
C GLU A 135 -0.59 -11.84 25.14
N ARG A 136 -0.76 -10.64 25.70
CA ARG A 136 -1.00 -10.48 27.14
C ARG A 136 -2.45 -10.87 27.43
N VAL A 137 -2.68 -12.09 27.90
CA VAL A 137 -3.96 -12.49 28.49
C VAL A 137 -4.08 -11.83 29.87
N LYS A 138 -5.29 -11.40 30.25
CA LYS A 138 -5.57 -10.68 31.51
C LYS A 138 -5.39 -11.54 32.78
N SER A 139 -4.99 -12.79 32.66
CA SER A 139 -4.79 -13.71 33.78
C SER A 139 -3.64 -14.68 33.46
N ASP A 140 -2.51 -14.47 34.15
CA ASP A 140 -1.51 -15.47 34.57
C ASP A 140 -0.54 -16.09 33.55
N GLY A 141 -0.41 -15.52 32.34
CA GLY A 141 0.70 -15.87 31.43
C GLY A 141 0.70 -15.08 30.12
N SER A 142 1.88 -14.88 29.52
CA SER A 142 1.97 -14.43 28.13
C SER A 142 1.98 -15.63 27.20
N THR A 143 0.91 -15.85 26.44
CA THR A 143 0.93 -16.77 25.30
C THR A 143 1.50 -16.04 24.09
N SER A 144 2.34 -16.68 23.29
CA SER A 144 2.79 -16.12 22.01
C SER A 144 1.96 -16.69 20.86
N VAL A 145 1.66 -15.83 19.90
CA VAL A 145 0.96 -16.19 18.66
C VAL A 145 1.89 -15.98 17.48
N LYS A 146 1.79 -16.87 16.49
CA LYS A 146 2.56 -16.79 15.25
C LYS A 146 1.64 -16.57 14.07
N PHE A 147 1.95 -15.60 13.23
CA PHE A 147 1.12 -15.27 12.07
C PHE A 147 1.92 -14.64 10.94
N TRP A 148 1.40 -14.75 9.72
CA TRP A 148 1.93 -14.01 8.57
C TRP A 148 1.27 -12.64 8.46
N PHE A 149 1.97 -11.71 7.83
CA PHE A 149 1.42 -10.40 7.47
C PHE A 149 2.02 -9.94 6.15
N ALA A 150 1.22 -9.23 5.36
CA ALA A 150 1.66 -8.61 4.13
C ALA A 150 2.43 -7.33 4.43
N THR A 151 3.58 -7.12 3.78
CA THR A 151 4.36 -5.88 3.92
C THR A 151 3.55 -4.69 3.44
N GLY A 152 3.30 -3.71 4.33
CA GLY A 152 2.53 -2.50 3.98
C GLY A 152 3.06 -1.78 2.74
N GLY A 153 4.38 -1.57 2.69
CA GLY A 153 5.03 -0.90 1.54
C GLY A 153 5.27 -1.73 0.29
N ALA A 154 4.81 -2.99 0.27
CA ALA A 154 4.58 -3.71 -0.99
C ALA A 154 3.13 -3.54 -1.46
N GLY A 155 2.24 -3.12 -0.58
CA GLY A 155 0.81 -3.16 -0.77
C GLY A 155 0.18 -4.53 -0.53
N PHE A 156 -1.10 -4.51 -0.19
CA PHE A 156 -1.92 -5.70 0.03
C PHE A 156 -3.38 -5.43 -0.27
N CYS A 157 -4.16 -6.48 -0.49
CA CYS A 157 -5.60 -6.38 -0.70
C CYS A 157 -6.41 -7.30 0.22
N ILE A 158 -7.58 -6.81 0.64
CA ILE A 158 -8.55 -7.49 1.49
C ILE A 158 -9.92 -7.44 0.80
N SER A 159 -10.58 -8.59 0.70
CA SER A 159 -11.98 -8.67 0.24
C SER A 159 -12.95 -8.03 1.22
N ARG A 160 -14.08 -7.49 0.72
CA ARG A 160 -15.14 -6.95 1.58
C ARG A 160 -15.66 -7.97 2.60
N GLY A 161 -15.83 -9.23 2.21
CA GLY A 161 -16.27 -10.30 3.10
C GLY A 161 -15.38 -10.43 4.33
N LEU A 162 -14.06 -10.52 4.11
CA LEU A 162 -13.07 -10.54 5.19
C LEU A 162 -13.07 -9.25 6.02
N ALA A 163 -13.06 -8.09 5.36
CA ALA A 163 -13.06 -6.81 6.07
C ALA A 163 -14.27 -6.72 7.01
N LEU A 164 -15.49 -7.05 6.57
CA LEU A 164 -16.64 -7.02 7.47
C LEU A 164 -16.47 -7.89 8.74
N LYS A 165 -15.75 -9.02 8.64
CA LYS A 165 -15.39 -9.87 9.79
C LYS A 165 -14.31 -9.26 10.69
N MET A 166 -13.41 -8.43 10.15
CA MET A 166 -12.38 -7.72 10.90
C MET A 166 -12.96 -6.59 11.76
N SER A 167 -14.18 -6.11 11.47
CA SER A 167 -14.78 -4.93 12.11
C SER A 167 -14.76 -4.91 13.65
N PRO A 168 -14.96 -6.01 14.39
CA PRO A 168 -14.86 -5.99 15.86
C PRO A 168 -13.49 -5.55 16.39
N TRP A 169 -12.43 -5.69 15.60
CA TRP A 169 -11.06 -5.33 15.98
C TRP A 169 -10.48 -4.15 15.19
N ALA A 170 -11.08 -3.81 14.05
CA ALA A 170 -10.55 -2.80 13.13
C ALA A 170 -11.42 -1.54 13.01
N SER A 171 -12.74 -1.65 13.13
CA SER A 171 -13.62 -0.51 12.88
C SER A 171 -13.80 0.40 14.09
N LEU A 172 -14.22 1.64 13.87
CA LEU A 172 -14.62 2.59 14.93
C LEU A 172 -13.50 2.85 15.94
N GLY A 173 -12.26 2.95 15.45
CA GLY A 173 -11.07 3.18 16.27
C GLY A 173 -10.55 1.95 17.02
N ASN A 174 -11.21 0.78 16.91
CA ASN A 174 -10.74 -0.46 17.53
C ASN A 174 -9.37 -0.89 16.98
N PHE A 175 -9.04 -0.53 15.73
CA PHE A 175 -7.73 -0.86 15.15
C PHE A 175 -6.56 -0.34 15.99
N ILE A 176 -6.69 0.89 16.50
CA ILE A 176 -5.67 1.53 17.35
C ILE A 176 -5.52 0.76 18.66
N SER A 177 -6.65 0.36 19.26
CA SER A 177 -6.66 -0.40 20.52
C SER A 177 -6.05 -1.79 20.33
N THR A 178 -6.35 -2.45 19.22
CA THR A 178 -5.77 -3.75 18.83
C THR A 178 -4.26 -3.62 18.62
N ALA A 179 -3.81 -2.61 17.87
CA ALA A 179 -2.39 -2.34 17.64
C ALA A 179 -1.63 -2.08 18.95
N GLU A 180 -2.20 -1.32 19.89
CA GLU A 180 -1.58 -1.06 21.19
C GLU A 180 -1.52 -2.31 22.09
N LYS A 181 -2.50 -3.22 21.99
CA LYS A 181 -2.48 -4.50 22.71
C LYS A 181 -1.27 -5.35 22.31
N ILE A 182 -1.02 -5.49 21.02
CA ILE A 182 0.08 -6.32 20.49
C ILE A 182 1.40 -5.55 20.34
N ARG A 183 1.36 -4.22 20.40
CA ARG A 183 2.51 -3.31 20.24
C ARG A 183 3.24 -3.45 18.91
N LEU A 184 2.57 -4.00 17.91
CA LEU A 184 3.08 -4.18 16.56
C LEU A 184 2.55 -3.08 15.64
N PRO A 185 3.29 -2.76 14.58
CA PRO A 185 2.87 -1.72 13.66
C PRO A 185 1.69 -2.16 12.77
N ASP A 186 1.18 -1.22 11.99
CA ASP A 186 -0.10 -1.29 11.27
C ASP A 186 -0.27 -2.53 10.38
N ASP A 187 0.69 -2.83 9.51
CA ASP A 187 0.63 -4.03 8.65
C ASP A 187 0.60 -5.36 9.45
N CYS A 188 1.39 -5.46 10.51
CA CYS A 188 1.37 -6.57 11.45
C CYS A 188 0.04 -6.64 12.21
N THR A 189 -0.60 -5.51 12.49
CA THR A 189 -1.93 -5.48 13.14
C THR A 189 -3.00 -6.03 12.21
N ILE A 190 -2.94 -5.70 10.90
CA ILE A 190 -3.81 -6.31 9.88
C ILE A 190 -3.60 -7.84 9.85
N GLY A 191 -2.34 -8.29 9.75
CA GLY A 191 -2.01 -9.71 9.76
C GLY A 191 -2.46 -10.42 11.03
N TYR A 192 -2.25 -9.81 12.20
CA TYR A 192 -2.71 -10.35 13.49
C TYR A 192 -4.23 -10.55 13.53
N ILE A 193 -5.01 -9.54 13.12
CA ILE A 193 -6.47 -9.66 13.09
C ILE A 193 -6.90 -10.79 12.15
N ILE A 194 -6.28 -10.90 10.97
CA ILE A 194 -6.70 -11.85 9.93
C ILE A 194 -6.24 -13.28 10.22
N GLU A 195 -4.95 -13.49 10.46
CA GLU A 195 -4.35 -14.83 10.62
C GLU A 195 -4.49 -15.35 12.06
N ALA A 196 -4.30 -14.50 13.08
CA ALA A 196 -4.30 -14.97 14.47
C ALA A 196 -5.69 -14.95 15.11
N LEU A 197 -6.54 -13.96 14.82
CA LEU A 197 -7.88 -13.86 15.42
C LEU A 197 -8.98 -14.48 14.56
N LEU A 198 -8.92 -14.31 13.24
CA LEU A 198 -9.91 -14.84 12.30
C LEU A 198 -9.50 -16.17 11.66
N GLU A 199 -8.26 -16.63 11.89
CA GLU A 199 -7.71 -17.89 11.35
C GLU A 199 -7.78 -17.99 9.82
N VAL A 200 -7.73 -16.84 9.13
CA VAL A 200 -7.72 -16.77 7.67
C VAL A 200 -6.28 -16.68 7.18
N LYS A 201 -5.87 -17.65 6.36
CA LYS A 201 -4.51 -17.67 5.80
C LYS A 201 -4.33 -16.60 4.73
N MET A 202 -3.23 -15.88 4.83
CA MET A 202 -2.75 -14.96 3.81
C MET A 202 -2.35 -15.72 2.55
N ILE A 203 -2.80 -15.21 1.41
CA ILE A 203 -2.36 -15.65 0.09
C ILE A 203 -1.07 -14.91 -0.23
N HIS A 204 0.05 -15.64 -0.28
CA HIS A 204 1.34 -15.08 -0.67
C HIS A 204 1.35 -14.81 -2.19
N SER A 205 1.77 -13.61 -2.58
CA SER A 205 1.86 -13.20 -3.97
C SER A 205 3.15 -12.47 -4.28
N ASP A 206 3.90 -13.00 -5.23
CA ASP A 206 5.15 -12.42 -5.72
C ASP A 206 4.93 -11.23 -6.68
N LEU A 207 3.67 -10.84 -6.91
CA LEU A 207 3.31 -9.71 -7.78
C LEU A 207 3.34 -8.35 -7.07
N PHE A 208 3.43 -8.34 -5.74
CA PHE A 208 3.53 -7.12 -4.94
C PHE A 208 4.99 -6.87 -4.58
N HIS A 209 5.51 -5.64 -4.66
CA HIS A 209 6.93 -5.37 -4.43
C HIS A 209 7.18 -4.12 -3.59
N SER A 210 8.05 -4.25 -2.57
CA SER A 210 8.49 -3.17 -1.68
C SER A 210 9.91 -2.72 -1.97
N HIS A 211 10.24 -1.46 -1.67
CA HIS A 211 11.61 -0.97 -1.66
C HIS A 211 12.51 -1.61 -0.59
N LEU A 212 11.98 -2.49 0.27
CA LEU A 212 12.77 -3.34 1.17
C LEU A 212 13.42 -4.53 0.43
N GLU A 213 12.99 -4.81 -0.79
CA GLU A 213 13.55 -5.85 -1.66
C GLU A 213 14.66 -5.32 -2.56
N ASN A 214 15.43 -6.20 -3.20
CA ASN A 214 16.35 -5.77 -4.25
C ASN A 214 15.61 -5.60 -5.59
N LEU A 215 15.02 -4.42 -5.82
CA LEU A 215 14.18 -4.14 -6.99
C LEU A 215 14.90 -4.30 -8.34
N LYS A 216 16.24 -4.26 -8.34
CA LYS A 216 17.05 -4.51 -9.56
C LYS A 216 17.03 -5.97 -9.99
N GLN A 217 16.67 -6.90 -9.10
CA GLN A 217 16.57 -8.33 -9.41
C GLN A 217 15.23 -8.70 -10.08
N ILE A 218 14.23 -7.82 -10.04
CA ILE A 218 12.97 -8.05 -10.76
C ILE A 218 13.28 -8.08 -12.27
N PRO A 219 13.01 -9.20 -12.97
CA PRO A 219 13.34 -9.31 -14.38
C PRO A 219 12.59 -8.25 -15.21
N PRO A 220 13.26 -7.50 -16.11
CA PRO A 220 12.61 -6.44 -16.88
C PRO A 220 11.37 -6.91 -17.67
N ALA A 221 11.40 -8.15 -18.17
CA ALA A 221 10.30 -8.76 -18.92
C ALA A 221 9.06 -9.11 -18.06
N THR A 222 9.19 -9.14 -16.74
CA THR A 222 8.05 -9.41 -15.84
C THR A 222 7.41 -8.13 -15.30
N ILE A 223 8.08 -6.97 -15.39
CA ILE A 223 7.59 -5.67 -14.91
C ILE A 223 6.14 -5.39 -15.37
N PRO A 224 5.75 -5.60 -16.64
CA PRO A 224 4.39 -5.33 -17.08
C PRO A 224 3.28 -6.18 -16.41
N ARG A 225 3.66 -7.27 -15.74
CA ARG A 225 2.76 -8.20 -15.06
C ARG A 225 2.72 -8.00 -13.53
N GLN A 226 3.62 -7.20 -12.97
CA GLN A 226 3.61 -6.92 -11.54
C GLN A 226 2.39 -6.07 -11.18
N VAL A 227 1.89 -6.25 -9.96
CA VAL A 227 0.71 -5.55 -9.44
C VAL A 227 1.12 -4.25 -8.76
N THR A 228 2.10 -4.30 -7.87
CA THR A 228 2.72 -3.11 -7.29
C THR A 228 4.22 -3.13 -7.51
N LEU A 229 4.80 -1.94 -7.60
CA LEU A 229 6.24 -1.72 -7.63
C LEU A 229 6.54 -0.58 -6.66
N SER A 230 7.78 -0.46 -6.18
CA SER A 230 8.18 0.62 -5.28
C SER A 230 9.51 1.23 -5.73
N TYR A 231 9.99 2.24 -5.00
CA TYR A 231 11.35 2.75 -5.13
C TYR A 231 11.86 3.25 -3.76
N GLY A 232 13.15 3.07 -3.51
CA GLY A 232 13.82 3.51 -2.29
C GLY A 232 14.89 4.55 -2.61
N SER A 233 14.74 5.76 -2.07
CA SER A 233 15.77 6.80 -2.12
C SER A 233 16.54 6.85 -0.79
N SER A 234 17.57 6.02 -0.65
CA SER A 234 18.60 6.25 0.38
C SER A 234 19.77 7.03 -0.24
N GLU A 235 20.38 7.92 0.55
CA GLU A 235 21.56 8.70 0.14
C GLU A 235 22.72 7.82 -0.35
N VAL A 236 22.80 6.56 0.12
CA VAL A 236 23.93 5.65 -0.13
C VAL A 236 23.68 4.69 -1.30
N LYS A 237 22.43 4.27 -1.53
CA LYS A 237 22.04 3.37 -2.64
C LYS A 237 20.62 3.67 -3.09
N ARG A 238 20.46 4.02 -4.38
CA ARG A 238 19.16 4.03 -5.05
C ARG A 238 18.68 2.59 -5.27
N ASN A 239 17.56 2.25 -4.64
CA ASN A 239 16.87 1.00 -4.90
C ASN A 239 15.71 1.27 -5.87
N ALA A 240 15.90 0.93 -7.14
CA ALA A 240 14.92 1.18 -8.18
C ALA A 240 14.97 0.07 -9.23
N LEU A 241 13.90 -0.04 -10.00
CA LEU A 241 13.74 -1.08 -11.03
C LEU A 241 14.77 -0.95 -12.15
N ASN A 242 15.18 -2.09 -12.71
CA ASN A 242 15.90 -2.11 -13.97
C ASN A 242 14.90 -2.12 -15.13
N VAL A 243 14.44 -0.94 -15.56
CA VAL A 243 13.51 -0.79 -16.68
C VAL A 243 14.11 0.10 -17.75
N ARG A 244 14.15 -0.40 -18.99
CA ARG A 244 14.44 0.44 -20.15
C ARG A 244 13.24 1.35 -20.39
N GLY A 245 13.48 2.65 -20.41
CA GLY A 245 12.43 3.63 -20.60
C GLY A 245 12.99 4.90 -21.21
N PRO A 246 12.10 5.79 -21.67
CA PRO A 246 12.50 6.98 -22.42
C PRO A 246 13.13 8.08 -21.56
N PHE A 247 13.15 7.91 -20.23
CA PHE A 247 13.70 8.87 -19.29
C PHE A 247 15.02 8.36 -18.69
N SER A 248 15.98 9.26 -18.54
CA SER A 248 17.21 9.01 -17.78
C SER A 248 16.94 8.79 -16.29
N LEU A 249 17.95 8.36 -15.53
CA LEU A 249 17.85 8.21 -14.07
C LEU A 249 17.77 9.55 -13.32
N ASP A 250 18.15 10.66 -13.96
CA ASP A 250 18.06 11.98 -13.37
C ASP A 250 16.67 12.60 -13.57
N GLU A 251 16.03 12.32 -14.72
CA GLU A 251 14.65 12.76 -15.01
C GLU A 251 13.58 11.89 -14.34
N ASP A 252 13.89 10.60 -14.12
CA ASP A 252 13.02 9.61 -13.53
C ASP A 252 13.79 8.71 -12.54
N PRO A 253 14.18 9.24 -11.37
CA PRO A 253 14.92 8.47 -10.36
C PRO A 253 14.10 7.33 -9.74
N SER A 254 12.77 7.46 -9.73
CA SER A 254 11.83 6.43 -9.26
C SER A 254 11.65 5.27 -10.25
N ARG A 255 11.90 5.53 -11.54
CA ARG A 255 11.51 4.70 -12.69
C ARG A 255 10.01 4.61 -12.96
N PHE A 256 9.15 5.32 -12.23
CA PHE A 256 7.69 5.23 -12.40
C PHE A 256 7.22 5.82 -13.73
N LYS A 257 7.83 6.91 -14.21
CA LYS A 257 7.49 7.45 -15.55
C LYS A 257 7.85 6.45 -16.65
N SER A 258 8.99 5.80 -16.51
CA SER A 258 9.48 4.78 -17.43
C SER A 258 8.60 3.52 -17.43
N VAL A 259 8.18 3.06 -16.25
CA VAL A 259 7.20 1.97 -16.12
C VAL A 259 5.87 2.38 -16.74
N HIS A 260 5.40 3.60 -16.48
CA HIS A 260 4.14 4.10 -17.01
C HIS A 260 4.15 4.14 -18.54
N CYS A 261 5.19 4.69 -19.17
CA CYS A 261 5.29 4.73 -20.62
C CYS A 261 5.55 3.36 -21.26
N LEU A 262 6.06 2.39 -20.50
CA LEU A 262 6.12 0.99 -20.93
C LEU A 262 4.72 0.37 -21.00
N LEU A 263 3.87 0.67 -20.02
CA LEU A 263 2.50 0.14 -19.91
C LEU A 263 1.49 0.89 -20.80
N TYR A 264 1.64 2.21 -20.90
CA TYR A 264 0.73 3.13 -21.57
C TYR A 264 1.49 4.02 -22.56
N PRO A 265 2.07 3.44 -23.63
CA PRO A 265 2.91 4.18 -24.58
C PRO A 265 2.16 5.25 -25.40
N ALA A 266 0.81 5.25 -25.35
CA ALA A 266 -0.04 6.21 -26.06
C ALA A 266 -0.29 7.51 -25.26
N ASP A 267 0.11 7.57 -24.00
CA ASP A 267 -0.06 8.78 -23.18
C ASP A 267 0.76 9.94 -23.75
N ALA A 268 0.14 11.11 -23.93
CA ALA A 268 0.69 12.22 -24.71
C ALA A 268 2.03 12.79 -24.20
N TRP A 269 2.34 12.59 -22.92
CA TRP A 269 3.59 13.05 -22.31
C TRP A 269 4.71 12.00 -22.36
N CYS A 270 4.40 10.77 -22.79
CA CYS A 270 5.41 9.76 -23.03
C CYS A 270 6.20 10.10 -24.30
N PRO A 271 7.55 10.16 -24.23
CA PRO A 271 8.35 10.38 -25.42
C PRO A 271 8.08 9.31 -26.47
N ALA A 272 8.01 9.73 -27.74
CA ALA A 272 7.92 8.79 -28.84
C ALA A 272 9.12 7.83 -28.76
N LYS A 273 8.88 6.52 -28.98
CA LYS A 273 9.99 5.59 -29.14
C LYS A 273 10.78 6.05 -30.36
N ASP A 274 12.03 6.47 -30.17
CA ASP A 274 12.96 6.54 -31.29
C ASP A 274 12.98 5.15 -31.92
N ARG A 275 12.55 5.09 -33.19
CA ARG A 275 12.57 3.87 -33.99
C ARG A 275 14.01 3.66 -34.44
N ASP A 276 14.84 3.13 -33.54
CA ASP A 276 16.14 2.55 -33.88
C ASP A 276 16.04 1.02 -33.89
#